data_AF-A0A2V6CZW6-F1
#
_entry.id   AF-A0A2V6CZW6-F1
#
_cell.length_a   1.000
_cell.length_b   1.000
_cell.length_c   1.000
_cell.angle_alpha   90.00
_cell.angle_beta   90.00
_cell.angle_gamma   90.00
#
_symmetry.space_group_name_H-M   'P 1'
#
loop_
_entity.id
_entity.type
_entity.pdbx_description
1 polymer ?
#
loop_
_entity_poly.entity_id
_entity_poly.type
_entity_poly.pdbx_seq_one_letter_code
_entity_poly.pdbx_strand_id
1 'polypeptide(L)'
;DKFIGDAIMAVWGNVKSQGKAQDAKAAAYAALGMRRELLRLNNAWKMEGRMTLGMGVGINHGDVLAGNIGSQDRADLTVIGDAVNLASRLEGLTRIFGVDILVGATAADLIRDEFNLRSVARAQVKGITEPVDVFTIVGTRDHDTDQQFLIWLETVEEGIRKFRDRDFREAKILFSRFLEFYPEDSLAKMYLERSLEYEQVPPDEAWNAVEVFERK
;
A
#
# COMPACT_ATOMS: atom_id res chain seq x y z
N ASP A 1 -5.44 10.75 15.72
CA ASP A 1 -6.46 10.16 16.60
C ASP A 1 -5.82 9.67 17.87
N LYS A 2 -4.97 8.63 17.82
CA LYS A 2 -4.33 8.06 19.01
C LYS A 2 -2.99 7.39 18.70
N PHE A 3 -2.17 7.25 19.74
CA PHE A 3 -0.97 6.42 19.76
C PHE A 3 -1.31 5.04 20.33
N ILE A 4 -0.83 3.97 19.70
CA ILE A 4 -1.09 2.58 20.08
C ILE A 4 0.26 1.85 20.07
N GLY A 5 1.00 1.92 21.18
CA GLY A 5 2.37 1.40 21.24
C GLY A 5 3.28 2.18 20.29
N ASP A 6 3.80 1.50 19.27
CA ASP A 6 4.61 2.06 18.18
C ASP A 6 3.78 2.54 16.98
N ALA A 7 2.46 2.30 16.97
CA ALA A 7 1.57 2.70 15.89
C ALA A 7 0.90 4.06 16.15
N ILE A 8 0.62 4.78 15.07
CA ILE A 8 -0.18 6.01 15.06
C ILE A 8 -1.43 5.77 14.24
N MET A 9 -2.60 6.05 14.82
CA MET A 9 -3.85 6.10 14.08
C MET A 9 -4.23 7.56 13.81
N ALA A 10 -4.40 7.90 12.54
CA ALA A 10 -4.86 9.20 12.10
C ALA A 10 -6.11 9.04 11.23
N VAL A 11 -7.05 9.98 11.36
CA VAL A 11 -8.33 9.95 10.67
C VAL A 11 -8.59 11.33 10.09
N TRP A 12 -9.06 11.36 8.85
CA TRP A 12 -9.50 12.56 8.14
C TRP A 12 -10.99 12.44 7.88
N GLY A 13 -11.72 13.56 7.93
CA GLY A 13 -13.15 13.61 7.67
C GLY A 13 -14.08 13.28 8.85
N ASN A 14 -13.56 12.86 10.01
CA ASN A 14 -14.38 12.51 11.18
C ASN A 14 -14.89 13.71 12.00
N VAL A 15 -14.12 14.81 12.08
CA VAL A 15 -14.50 16.04 12.82
C VAL A 15 -14.76 17.20 11.88
N LYS A 16 -13.87 17.39 10.89
CA LYS A 16 -14.03 18.34 9.79
C LYS A 16 -13.69 17.60 8.50
N SER A 17 -14.54 17.76 7.49
CA SER A 17 -14.38 17.16 6.17
C SER A 17 -14.38 18.26 5.12
N GLN A 18 -13.50 18.11 4.12
CA GLN A 18 -13.51 18.92 2.90
C GLN A 18 -14.06 18.12 1.71
N GLY A 19 -14.76 17.01 1.99
CA GLY A 19 -15.20 16.02 1.02
C GLY A 19 -14.24 14.84 0.94
N LYS A 20 -14.80 13.67 0.60
CA LYS A 20 -14.12 12.37 0.61
C LYS A 20 -12.78 12.39 -0.13
N ALA A 21 -12.75 13.01 -1.32
CA ALA A 21 -11.54 13.10 -2.12
C ALA A 21 -10.44 13.93 -1.44
N GLN A 22 -10.78 15.11 -0.92
CA GLN A 22 -9.80 15.99 -0.28
C GLN A 22 -9.26 15.40 1.02
N ASP A 23 -10.12 14.73 1.79
CA ASP A 23 -9.72 14.04 3.02
C ASP A 23 -8.78 12.86 2.72
N ALA A 24 -9.06 12.08 1.67
CA ALA A 24 -8.18 11.00 1.22
C ALA A 24 -6.83 11.52 0.70
N LYS A 25 -6.83 12.61 -0.08
CA LYS A 25 -5.61 13.28 -0.56
C LYS A 25 -4.77 13.80 0.60
N ALA A 26 -5.39 14.41 1.61
CA ALA A 26 -4.69 14.87 2.81
C ALA A 26 -4.01 13.71 3.57
N ALA A 27 -4.66 12.55 3.67
CA ALA A 27 -4.06 11.35 4.24
C ALA A 27 -2.86 10.85 3.41
N ALA A 28 -2.98 10.83 2.09
CA ALA A 28 -1.90 10.45 1.17
C ALA A 28 -0.68 11.40 1.25
N TYR A 29 -0.92 12.72 1.27
CA TYR A 29 0.13 13.72 1.48
C TYR A 29 0.82 13.56 2.83
N ALA A 30 0.06 13.29 3.90
CA ALA A 30 0.63 13.03 5.22
C ALA A 30 1.56 11.82 5.21
N ALA A 31 1.16 10.73 4.55
CA ALA A 31 1.98 9.52 4.42
C ALA A 31 3.28 9.77 3.63
N LEU A 32 3.21 10.50 2.50
CA LEU A 32 4.42 10.92 1.76
C LEU A 32 5.32 11.85 2.58
N GLY A 33 4.73 12.76 3.36
CA GLY A 33 5.46 13.62 4.29
C GLY A 33 6.22 12.81 5.35
N MET A 34 5.56 11.80 5.93
CA MET A 34 6.19 10.86 6.87
C MET A 34 7.37 10.11 6.22
N ARG A 35 7.20 9.63 4.98
CA ARG A 35 8.26 8.93 4.21
C ARG A 35 9.49 9.82 4.05
N ARG A 36 9.28 11.07 3.63
CA ARG A 36 10.35 12.05 3.43
C ARG A 36 11.09 12.35 4.72
N GLU A 37 10.37 12.63 5.81
CA GLU A 37 11.02 12.96 7.09
C GLU A 37 11.73 11.76 7.71
N LEU A 38 11.19 10.55 7.56
CA LEU A 38 11.85 9.33 8.01
C LEU A 38 13.16 9.08 7.25
N LEU A 39 13.17 9.29 5.93
CA LEU A 39 14.39 9.19 5.13
C LEU A 39 15.45 10.20 5.60
N ARG A 40 15.04 11.46 5.85
CA ARG A 40 15.93 12.50 6.38
C ARG A 40 16.51 12.11 7.73
N LEU A 41 15.68 11.59 8.64
CA LEU A 41 16.09 11.12 9.96
C LEU A 41 17.07 9.95 9.86
N ASN A 42 16.76 8.95 9.05
CA ASN A 42 17.60 7.77 8.84
C ASN A 42 18.97 8.12 8.24
N ASN A 43 19.04 9.09 7.34
CA ASN A 43 20.32 9.57 6.80
C ASN A 43 21.18 10.21 7.90
N ALA A 44 20.59 11.03 8.77
CA ALA A 44 21.30 11.60 9.91
C ALA A 44 21.81 10.51 10.88
N TRP A 45 20.93 9.57 11.24
CA TRP A 45 21.28 8.47 12.15
C TRP A 45 22.35 7.55 11.58
N LYS A 46 22.33 7.28 10.28
CA LYS A 46 23.36 6.49 9.60
C LYS A 46 24.73 7.16 9.71
N MET A 47 24.81 8.49 9.58
CA MET A 47 26.05 9.25 9.77
C MET A 47 26.55 9.21 11.22
N GLU A 48 25.64 9.08 12.19
CA GLU A 48 25.94 8.91 13.61
C GLU A 48 26.28 7.45 13.99
N GLY A 49 26.27 6.51 13.04
CA GLY A 49 26.50 5.08 13.31
C GLY A 49 25.33 4.39 14.03
N ARG A 50 24.12 4.95 13.97
CA ARG A 50 22.92 4.43 14.60
C ARG A 50 22.09 3.58 13.64
N MET A 51 21.29 2.67 14.20
CA MET A 51 20.35 1.86 13.43
C MET A 51 19.22 2.72 12.87
N THR A 52 18.87 2.49 11.60
CA THR A 52 17.75 3.17 10.92
C THR A 52 16.40 2.54 11.28
N LEU A 53 15.33 3.31 11.14
CA LEU A 53 13.96 2.87 11.36
C LEU A 53 13.25 2.58 10.03
N GLY A 54 12.36 1.58 10.04
CA GLY A 54 11.36 1.39 9.00
C GLY A 54 9.98 1.86 9.50
N MET A 55 9.06 2.10 8.57
CA MET A 55 7.65 2.32 8.89
C MET A 55 6.76 1.64 7.85
N GLY A 56 5.57 1.25 8.28
CA GLY A 56 4.46 0.88 7.42
C GLY A 56 3.31 1.87 7.58
N VAL A 57 2.64 2.22 6.49
CA VAL A 57 1.43 3.04 6.49
C VAL A 57 0.36 2.32 5.67
N GLY A 58 -0.80 2.08 6.28
CA GLY A 58 -1.98 1.58 5.61
C GLY A 58 -3.04 2.68 5.50
N ILE A 59 -3.48 2.98 4.28
CA ILE A 59 -4.49 3.99 3.99
C ILE A 59 -5.73 3.31 3.42
N ASN A 60 -6.90 3.63 3.97
CA ASN A 60 -8.17 3.16 3.44
C ASN A 60 -9.26 4.21 3.63
N HIS A 61 -10.31 4.13 2.81
CA HIS A 61 -11.49 4.97 2.91
C HIS A 61 -12.74 4.09 3.00
N GLY A 62 -13.67 4.44 3.89
CA GLY A 62 -14.96 3.78 4.01
C GLY A 62 -15.76 4.32 5.17
N ASP A 63 -17.00 3.83 5.29
CA ASP A 63 -17.89 4.24 6.36
C ASP A 63 -17.42 3.68 7.70
N VAL A 64 -17.56 4.51 8.73
CA VAL A 64 -17.11 4.24 10.09
C VAL A 64 -18.08 4.84 11.10
N LEU A 65 -18.15 4.25 12.28
CA LEU A 65 -18.82 4.84 13.42
C LEU A 65 -17.80 5.68 14.19
N ALA A 66 -18.06 6.99 14.28
CA ALA A 66 -17.26 7.93 15.06
C ALA A 66 -18.07 8.43 16.25
N GLY A 67 -17.51 8.38 17.46
CA GLY A 67 -18.18 8.85 18.67
C GLY A 67 -17.37 8.65 19.93
N ASN A 68 -17.89 9.18 21.05
CA ASN A 68 -17.31 8.95 22.37
C ASN A 68 -17.66 7.52 22.81
N ILE A 69 -16.65 6.65 22.89
CA ILE A 69 -16.85 5.25 23.31
C ILE A 69 -16.05 5.02 24.59
N GLY A 70 -16.74 4.50 25.61
CA GLY A 70 -16.17 4.20 26.92
C GLY A 70 -17.20 4.35 28.04
N SER A 71 -16.75 4.20 29.29
CA SER A 71 -17.58 4.44 30.47
C SER A 71 -17.85 5.94 30.67
N GLN A 72 -18.88 6.31 31.46
CA GLN A 72 -19.20 7.71 31.76
C GLN A 72 -17.98 8.52 32.24
N ASP A 73 -17.07 7.89 33.00
CA ASP A 73 -15.88 8.55 33.56
C ASP A 73 -14.64 8.54 32.64
N ARG A 74 -14.69 7.77 31.53
CA ARG A 74 -13.60 7.63 30.55
C ARG A 74 -14.18 7.28 29.19
N ALA A 75 -14.51 8.30 28.41
CA ALA A 75 -14.93 8.14 27.03
C ALA A 75 -13.93 8.85 26.12
N ASP A 76 -13.34 8.11 25.19
CA ASP A 76 -12.46 8.66 24.16
C ASP A 76 -13.24 8.77 22.85
N LEU A 77 -13.05 9.89 22.14
CA LEU A 77 -13.49 9.98 20.76
C LEU A 77 -12.70 8.94 19.96
N THR A 78 -13.40 7.97 19.39
CA THR A 78 -12.78 6.91 18.60
C THR A 78 -13.59 6.64 17.35
N VAL A 79 -12.94 5.96 16.41
CA VAL A 79 -13.53 5.50 15.16
C VAL A 79 -13.45 3.97 15.13
N ILE A 80 -14.57 3.31 14.80
CA ILE A 80 -14.67 1.85 14.69
C ILE A 80 -15.38 1.49 13.38
N GLY A 81 -14.87 0.47 12.70
CA GLY A 81 -15.49 -0.10 11.51
C GLY A 81 -14.51 -0.91 10.67
N ASP A 82 -15.04 -1.65 9.70
CA ASP A 82 -14.23 -2.48 8.81
C ASP A 82 -13.22 -1.66 8.01
N ALA A 83 -13.53 -0.40 7.71
CA ALA A 83 -12.61 0.50 7.03
C ALA A 83 -11.34 0.78 7.85
N VAL A 84 -11.46 0.92 9.18
CA VAL A 84 -10.33 1.12 10.11
C VAL A 84 -9.52 -0.18 10.22
N ASN A 85 -10.21 -1.31 10.34
CA ASN A 85 -9.57 -2.63 10.41
C ASN A 85 -8.77 -2.91 9.13
N LEU A 86 -9.34 -2.61 7.96
CA LEU A 86 -8.66 -2.75 6.69
C LEU A 86 -7.41 -1.86 6.61
N ALA A 87 -7.48 -0.59 7.02
CA ALA A 87 -6.30 0.27 7.08
C ALA A 87 -5.17 -0.33 7.94
N SER A 88 -5.48 -0.81 9.14
CA SER A 88 -4.50 -1.47 10.01
C SER A 88 -3.93 -2.75 9.41
N ARG A 89 -4.75 -3.54 8.70
CA ARG A 89 -4.28 -4.77 8.05
C ARG A 89 -3.39 -4.44 6.85
N LEU A 90 -3.72 -3.41 6.07
CA LEU A 90 -2.86 -2.91 5.00
C LEU A 90 -1.51 -2.44 5.55
N GLU A 91 -1.49 -1.71 6.67
CA GLU A 91 -0.23 -1.36 7.35
C GLU A 91 0.60 -2.62 7.63
N GLY A 92 0.00 -3.67 8.18
CA GLY A 92 0.72 -4.91 8.47
C GLY A 92 1.23 -5.67 7.24
N LEU A 93 0.65 -5.45 6.06
CA LEU A 93 1.06 -6.06 4.78
C LEU A 93 2.23 -5.33 4.12
N THR A 94 2.53 -4.08 4.50
CA THR A 94 3.66 -3.28 3.99
C THR A 94 4.97 -4.07 4.03
N ARG A 95 5.23 -4.71 5.18
CA ARG A 95 6.39 -5.57 5.41
C ARG A 95 6.48 -6.77 4.48
N ILE A 96 5.34 -7.36 4.11
CA ILE A 96 5.30 -8.54 3.23
C ILE A 96 5.62 -8.12 1.80
N PHE A 97 5.05 -7.00 1.37
CA PHE A 97 5.23 -6.46 0.02
C PHE A 97 6.52 -5.67 -0.17
N GLY A 98 7.27 -5.40 0.91
CA GLY A 98 8.52 -4.64 0.84
C GLY A 98 8.32 -3.18 0.43
N VAL A 99 7.15 -2.59 0.75
CA VAL A 99 6.85 -1.17 0.53
C VAL A 99 6.45 -0.52 1.85
N ASP A 100 6.56 0.79 1.97
CA ASP A 100 6.27 1.53 3.20
C ASP A 100 4.85 2.10 3.26
N ILE A 101 4.14 2.22 2.13
CA ILE A 101 2.77 2.73 2.06
C ILE A 101 1.92 1.77 1.23
N LEU A 102 0.80 1.32 1.79
CA LEU A 102 -0.25 0.60 1.09
C LEU A 102 -1.59 1.33 1.16
N VAL A 103 -2.33 1.33 0.06
CA VAL A 103 -3.57 2.06 -0.13
C VAL A 103 -4.63 1.09 -0.65
N GLY A 104 -5.77 1.02 0.02
CA GLY A 104 -6.93 0.24 -0.42
C GLY A 104 -7.60 0.86 -1.65
N ALA A 105 -8.26 0.05 -2.47
CA ALA A 105 -8.88 0.47 -3.73
C ALA A 105 -9.77 1.73 -3.62
N THR A 106 -10.61 1.82 -2.58
CA THR A 106 -11.52 2.97 -2.39
C THR A 106 -10.76 4.27 -2.14
N ALA A 107 -9.68 4.24 -1.36
CA ALA A 107 -8.83 5.41 -1.14
C ALA A 107 -8.03 5.73 -2.41
N ALA A 108 -7.54 4.71 -3.11
CA ALA A 108 -6.80 4.88 -4.35
C ALA A 108 -7.66 5.61 -5.41
N ASP A 109 -8.93 5.21 -5.60
CA ASP A 109 -9.84 5.86 -6.56
C ASP A 109 -10.08 7.35 -6.26
N LEU A 110 -10.01 7.74 -4.99
CA LEU A 110 -10.17 9.12 -4.54
C LEU A 110 -8.93 10.01 -4.74
N ILE A 111 -7.76 9.41 -4.97
CA ILE A 111 -6.47 10.14 -5.04
C ILE A 111 -5.74 9.96 -6.38
N ARG A 112 -6.19 9.05 -7.26
CA ARG A 112 -5.54 8.74 -8.55
C ARG A 112 -5.40 9.95 -9.49
N ASP A 113 -6.16 11.02 -9.29
CA ASP A 113 -6.07 12.24 -10.08
C ASP A 113 -4.83 13.07 -9.77
N GLU A 114 -4.34 13.04 -8.51
CA GLU A 114 -3.17 13.79 -8.03
C GLU A 114 -1.94 12.93 -7.74
N PHE A 115 -2.10 11.61 -7.60
CA PHE A 115 -1.02 10.71 -7.19
C PHE A 115 -0.74 9.64 -8.24
N ASN A 116 0.55 9.38 -8.49
CA ASN A 116 1.00 8.22 -9.25
C ASN A 116 0.97 7.00 -8.33
N LEU A 117 0.10 6.04 -8.66
CA LEU A 117 -0.08 4.80 -7.91
C LEU A 117 0.46 3.62 -8.69
N ARG A 118 0.96 2.62 -7.97
CA ARG A 118 1.37 1.32 -8.51
C ARG A 118 0.50 0.23 -7.91
N SER A 119 0.03 -0.69 -8.73
CA SER A 119 -0.67 -1.92 -8.31
C SER A 119 0.28 -2.81 -7.51
N VAL A 120 -0.17 -3.28 -6.35
CA VAL A 120 0.63 -4.15 -5.47
C VAL A 120 0.16 -5.59 -5.61
N ALA A 121 -1.11 -5.86 -5.32
CA ALA A 121 -1.71 -7.18 -5.40
C ALA A 121 -3.23 -7.08 -5.27
N ARG A 122 -3.92 -8.18 -5.59
CA ARG A 122 -5.26 -8.43 -5.07
C ARG A 122 -5.10 -9.30 -3.82
N ALA A 123 -5.45 -8.79 -2.65
CA ALA A 123 -5.17 -9.46 -1.38
C ALA A 123 -6.45 -9.95 -0.69
N GLN A 124 -6.48 -11.21 -0.27
CA GLN A 124 -7.45 -11.68 0.72
C GLN A 124 -6.97 -11.25 2.09
N VAL A 125 -7.68 -10.29 2.67
CA VAL A 125 -7.34 -9.77 3.99
C VAL A 125 -8.20 -10.50 5.02
N LYS A 126 -7.57 -11.10 6.04
CA LYS A 126 -8.25 -11.85 7.11
C LYS A 126 -9.44 -11.07 7.66
N GLY A 127 -10.65 -11.62 7.59
CA GLY A 127 -11.86 -10.98 8.11
C GLY A 127 -12.47 -9.90 7.20
N ILE A 128 -12.02 -9.81 5.95
CA ILE A 128 -12.76 -9.19 4.84
C ILE A 128 -13.16 -10.35 3.93
N THR A 129 -14.43 -10.41 3.50
CA THR A 129 -14.94 -11.50 2.68
C THR A 129 -14.40 -11.44 1.25
N GLU A 130 -14.51 -10.27 0.62
CA GLU A 130 -14.06 -10.06 -0.76
C GLU A 130 -12.57 -9.65 -0.81
N PRO A 131 -11.77 -10.24 -1.71
CA PRO A 131 -10.41 -9.76 -1.97
C PRO A 131 -10.39 -8.29 -2.38
N VAL A 132 -9.40 -7.54 -1.90
CA VAL A 132 -9.26 -6.12 -2.19
C VAL A 132 -8.04 -5.87 -3.08
N ASP A 133 -8.19 -5.04 -4.10
CA ASP A 133 -7.05 -4.50 -4.83
C ASP A 133 -6.30 -3.50 -3.95
N VAL A 134 -4.98 -3.66 -3.88
CA VAL A 134 -4.08 -2.86 -3.05
C VAL A 134 -3.07 -2.16 -3.94
N PHE A 135 -2.78 -0.91 -3.61
CA PHE A 135 -1.87 -0.04 -4.33
C PHE A 135 -0.78 0.51 -3.41
N THR A 136 0.30 1.03 -3.97
CA THR A 136 1.28 1.86 -3.27
C THR A 136 1.43 3.21 -3.96
N ILE A 137 1.89 4.22 -3.21
CA ILE A 137 2.09 5.57 -3.73
C ILE A 137 3.54 5.70 -4.21
N VAL A 138 3.71 5.97 -5.50
CA VAL A 138 5.01 6.29 -6.12
C VAL A 138 5.40 7.71 -5.78
N GLY A 139 4.48 8.66 -6.01
CA GLY A 139 4.69 10.08 -5.79
C GLY A 139 3.45 10.88 -6.18
N THR A 140 3.55 12.20 -6.08
CA THR A 140 2.51 13.10 -6.61
C THR A 140 2.74 13.31 -8.11
N ARG A 141 1.69 13.68 -8.84
CA ARG A 141 1.76 13.94 -10.29
C ARG A 141 2.40 15.29 -10.65
N ASP A 142 2.32 16.25 -9.73
CA ASP A 142 2.76 17.63 -9.89
C ASP A 142 4.23 17.86 -9.51
N HIS A 143 4.82 16.98 -8.72
CA HIS A 143 6.23 17.02 -8.35
C HIS A 143 7.05 16.01 -9.14
N ASP A 144 8.34 16.34 -9.29
CA ASP A 144 9.44 15.74 -10.05
C ASP A 144 9.58 14.20 -9.87
N THR A 145 8.54 13.46 -10.22
CA THR A 145 8.56 12.00 -10.30
C THR A 145 9.42 11.69 -11.51
N ASP A 146 10.46 10.89 -11.29
CA ASP A 146 11.38 10.45 -12.33
C ASP A 146 10.61 9.94 -13.56
N GLN A 147 10.68 10.68 -14.66
CA GLN A 147 9.99 10.36 -15.90
C GLN A 147 10.42 9.00 -16.45
N GLN A 148 11.69 8.62 -16.22
CA GLN A 148 12.20 7.32 -16.59
C GLN A 148 11.53 6.21 -15.76
N PHE A 149 11.36 6.45 -14.46
CA PHE A 149 10.62 5.53 -13.58
C PHE A 149 9.15 5.39 -14.01
N LEU A 150 8.49 6.48 -14.42
CA LEU A 150 7.10 6.42 -14.89
C LEU A 150 6.92 5.56 -16.15
N ILE A 151 7.84 5.64 -17.12
CA ILE A 151 7.83 4.77 -18.30
C ILE A 151 8.00 3.30 -17.90
N TRP A 152 8.91 3.03 -16.97
CA TRP A 152 9.13 1.68 -16.45
C TRP A 152 7.98 1.18 -15.57
N LEU A 153 7.27 2.07 -14.88
CA LEU A 153 6.07 1.75 -14.13
C LEU A 153 4.97 1.20 -15.04
N GLU A 154 4.77 1.77 -16.23
CA GLU A 154 3.82 1.23 -17.22
C GLU A 154 4.17 -0.21 -17.62
N THR A 155 5.45 -0.52 -17.75
CA THR A 155 5.95 -1.89 -18.04
C THR A 155 5.60 -2.86 -16.91
N VAL A 156 5.73 -2.43 -15.66
CA VAL A 156 5.38 -3.23 -14.49
C VAL A 156 3.87 -3.44 -14.39
N GLU A 157 3.07 -2.40 -14.62
CA GLU A 157 1.61 -2.51 -14.63
C GLU A 157 1.13 -3.47 -15.72
N GLU A 158 1.77 -3.47 -16.90
CA GLU A 158 1.51 -4.47 -17.94
C GLU A 158 1.92 -5.89 -17.48
N GLY A 159 3.08 -6.02 -16.82
CA GLY A 159 3.51 -7.29 -16.24
C GLY A 159 2.49 -7.87 -15.25
N ILE A 160 1.90 -7.02 -14.41
CA ILE A 160 0.85 -7.41 -13.45
C ILE A 160 -0.43 -7.84 -14.18
N ARG A 161 -0.82 -7.13 -15.26
CA ARG A 161 -1.96 -7.54 -16.10
C ARG A 161 -1.73 -8.92 -16.72
N LYS A 162 -0.56 -9.13 -17.35
CA LYS A 162 -0.18 -10.42 -17.91
C LYS A 162 -0.15 -11.55 -16.88
N PHE A 163 0.36 -11.26 -15.69
CA PHE A 163 0.34 -12.21 -14.58
C PHE A 163 -1.10 -12.61 -14.20
N ARG A 164 -2.01 -11.64 -14.07
CA ARG A 164 -3.43 -11.87 -13.77
C ARG A 164 -4.14 -12.65 -14.88
N ASP A 165 -3.76 -12.42 -16.14
CA ASP A 165 -4.28 -13.13 -17.31
C ASP A 165 -3.66 -14.53 -17.52
N ARG A 166 -2.81 -14.99 -16.59
CA ARG A 166 -2.07 -16.27 -16.64
C ARG A 166 -1.05 -16.36 -17.78
N ASP A 167 -0.70 -15.23 -18.39
CA ASP A 167 0.42 -15.12 -19.33
C ASP A 167 1.74 -14.93 -18.56
N PHE A 168 2.11 -15.98 -17.80
CA PHE A 168 3.28 -15.95 -16.92
C PHE A 168 4.59 -15.79 -17.67
N ARG A 169 4.62 -16.23 -18.94
CA ARG A 169 5.79 -16.05 -19.81
C ARG A 169 6.03 -14.58 -20.10
N GLU A 170 5.01 -13.85 -20.55
CA GLU A 170 5.16 -12.43 -20.85
C GLU A 170 5.36 -11.62 -19.57
N ALA A 171 4.64 -11.95 -18.50
CA ALA A 171 4.81 -11.33 -17.19
C ALA A 171 6.27 -11.40 -16.71
N LYS A 172 6.87 -12.60 -16.74
CA LYS A 172 8.28 -12.82 -16.40
C LYS A 172 9.23 -11.94 -17.21
N ILE A 173 9.01 -11.81 -18.52
CA ILE A 173 9.86 -10.97 -19.40
C ILE A 173 9.78 -9.50 -18.97
N LEU A 174 8.56 -9.00 -18.73
CA LEU A 174 8.34 -7.61 -18.33
C LEU A 174 8.97 -7.29 -16.97
N PHE A 175 8.80 -8.17 -15.97
CA PHE A 175 9.44 -7.98 -14.66
C PHE A 175 10.96 -8.09 -14.73
N SER A 176 11.49 -9.02 -15.54
CA SER A 176 12.94 -9.15 -15.73
C SER A 176 13.55 -7.88 -16.32
N ARG A 177 12.92 -7.31 -17.37
CA ARG A 177 13.35 -6.04 -17.98
C ARG A 177 13.30 -4.88 -17.00
N PHE A 178 12.25 -4.78 -16.20
CA PHE A 178 12.16 -3.74 -15.17
C PHE A 178 13.28 -3.87 -14.12
N LEU A 179 13.57 -5.09 -13.68
CA LEU A 179 14.59 -5.37 -12.66
C LEU A 179 16.03 -5.14 -13.16
N GLU A 180 16.28 -5.09 -14.47
CA GLU A 180 17.58 -4.64 -15.01
C GLU A 180 17.91 -3.19 -14.62
N PHE A 181 16.89 -2.34 -14.48
CA PHE A 181 17.04 -0.92 -14.12
C PHE A 181 16.78 -0.66 -12.63
N TYR A 182 15.86 -1.41 -12.01
CA TYR A 182 15.48 -1.26 -10.60
C TYR A 182 15.70 -2.58 -9.83
N PRO A 183 16.96 -3.03 -9.68
CA PRO A 183 17.27 -4.35 -9.14
C PRO A 183 16.93 -4.52 -7.66
N GLU A 184 16.57 -3.45 -6.94
CA GLU A 184 16.17 -3.51 -5.53
C GLU A 184 14.65 -3.51 -5.32
N ASP A 185 13.86 -3.48 -6.40
CA ASP A 185 12.41 -3.43 -6.30
C ASP A 185 11.81 -4.76 -5.82
N SER A 186 11.33 -4.77 -4.58
CA SER A 186 10.83 -6.00 -3.93
C SER A 186 9.55 -6.54 -4.57
N LEU A 187 8.68 -5.66 -5.07
CA LEU A 187 7.43 -6.07 -5.72
C LEU A 187 7.68 -6.75 -7.06
N ALA A 188 8.55 -6.18 -7.89
CA ALA A 188 8.90 -6.79 -9.17
C ALA A 188 9.64 -8.12 -9.00
N LYS A 189 10.51 -8.25 -7.98
CA LYS A 189 11.13 -9.53 -7.60
C LYS A 189 10.09 -10.58 -7.23
N MET A 190 9.15 -10.23 -6.35
CA MET A 190 8.05 -11.12 -5.94
C MET A 190 7.26 -11.63 -7.15
N TYR A 191 6.86 -10.72 -8.06
CA TYR A 191 6.11 -11.13 -9.25
C TYR A 191 6.96 -11.93 -10.24
N LEU A 192 8.25 -11.64 -10.38
CA LEU A 192 9.15 -12.43 -11.22
C LEU A 192 9.27 -13.86 -10.70
N GLU A 193 9.53 -14.03 -9.40
CA GLU A 193 9.62 -15.33 -8.73
C GLU A 193 8.34 -16.15 -8.93
N ARG A 194 7.17 -15.53 -8.74
CA ARG A 194 5.88 -16.20 -8.96
C ARG A 194 5.63 -16.53 -10.43
N SER A 195 5.98 -15.64 -11.34
CA SER A 195 5.83 -15.90 -12.78
C SER A 195 6.69 -17.10 -13.21
N LEU A 196 7.90 -17.23 -12.66
CA LEU A 196 8.77 -18.39 -12.88
C LEU A 196 8.16 -19.68 -12.31
N GLU A 197 7.62 -19.63 -11.09
CA GLU A 197 6.96 -20.77 -10.45
C GLU A 197 5.73 -21.22 -11.25
N TYR A 198 4.84 -20.28 -11.60
CA TYR A 198 3.59 -20.58 -12.30
C TYR A 198 3.75 -20.92 -13.78
N GLU A 199 4.87 -20.54 -14.41
CA GLU A 199 5.20 -21.06 -15.74
C GLU A 199 5.59 -22.56 -15.68
N GLN A 200 6.25 -23.00 -14.60
CA GLN A 200 6.65 -24.40 -14.41
C GLN A 200 5.49 -25.26 -13.88
N VAL A 201 4.73 -24.72 -12.94
CA VAL A 201 3.59 -25.37 -12.29
C VAL A 201 2.40 -24.41 -12.36
N PRO A 202 1.68 -24.39 -13.49
CA PRO A 202 0.52 -23.51 -13.64
C PRO A 202 -0.53 -23.79 -12.55
N PRO A 203 -1.10 -22.73 -11.96
CA PRO A 203 -2.18 -22.89 -11.00
C PRO A 203 -3.43 -23.43 -11.68
N ASP A 204 -4.38 -23.96 -10.90
CA ASP A 204 -5.63 -24.51 -11.40
C ASP A 204 -6.56 -23.44 -12.02
N GLU A 205 -7.72 -23.87 -12.52
CA GLU A 205 -8.71 -22.95 -13.12
C GLU A 205 -9.41 -22.05 -12.09
N ALA A 206 -9.37 -22.39 -10.79
CA ALA A 206 -9.99 -21.60 -9.73
C ALA A 206 -9.10 -20.44 -9.27
N TRP A 207 -7.82 -20.44 -9.66
CA TRP A 207 -6.88 -19.37 -9.36
C TRP A 207 -7.29 -18.04 -10.00
N ASN A 208 -7.30 -16.99 -9.17
CA ASN A 208 -7.82 -15.67 -9.51
C ASN A 208 -6.86 -14.53 -9.10
N ALA A 209 -5.55 -14.82 -9.06
CA ALA A 209 -4.49 -13.89 -8.66
C ALA A 209 -4.69 -13.24 -7.27
N VAL A 210 -5.44 -13.90 -6.38
CA VAL A 210 -5.64 -13.46 -5.00
C VAL A 210 -4.50 -13.97 -4.13
N GLU A 211 -3.83 -13.04 -3.49
CA GLU A 211 -2.79 -13.28 -2.51
C GLU A 211 -3.41 -13.45 -1.13
N VAL A 212 -3.30 -14.67 -0.58
CA VAL A 212 -3.80 -14.99 0.75
C VAL A 212 -2.66 -14.83 1.76
N PHE A 213 -2.78 -13.86 2.65
CA PHE A 213 -1.81 -13.65 3.73
C PHE A 213 -2.42 -14.12 5.05
N GLU A 214 -2.14 -15.37 5.41
CA GLU A 214 -2.36 -15.82 6.78
C GLU A 214 -1.21 -15.32 7.65
N ARG A 215 -1.45 -14.30 8.49
CA ARG A 215 -0.55 -14.09 9.62
C ARG A 215 -0.72 -15.27 10.59
N LYS A 216 0.40 -15.95 10.89
CA LYS A 216 0.58 -16.66 12.16
C LYS A 216 0.40 -15.70 13.33
#